data_AF-A0A959FFK0-F1
#
_entry.id   AF-A0A959FFK0-F1
#
_cell.length_a   1.000
_cell.length_b   1.000
_cell.length_c   1.000
_cell.angle_alpha   90.00
_cell.angle_beta   90.00
_cell.angle_gamma   90.00
#
_symmetry.space_group_name_H-M   'P 1'
#
loop_
_entity.id
_entity.type
_entity.pdbx_description
1 polymer ?
#
loop_
_entity_poly.entity_id
_entity_poly.type
_entity_poly.pdbx_seq_one_letter_code
_entity_poly.pdbx_strand_id
1 'polypeptide(L)'
;MLIVLCFGLLSCTEQAPVSGTIEMDADGQWTPRIFLIDPMSFDGIATSYRGNILDSALIDERGNFAFEEMPDAPEPVLLQLVIQKKGERYLNKLENDELEAANYFPILWQNGSEINIS
;
A
#
# COMPACT_ATOMS: atom_id res chain seq x y z
N MET A 1 10.10 -45.33 -25.42
CA MET A 1 8.94 -44.55 -24.96
C MET A 1 9.48 -43.40 -24.12
N LEU A 2 9.55 -42.20 -24.69
CA LEU A 2 10.12 -41.02 -24.03
C LEU A 2 9.04 -40.39 -23.16
N ILE A 3 9.17 -40.51 -21.83
CA ILE A 3 8.29 -39.81 -20.88
C ILE A 3 8.85 -38.39 -20.74
N VAL A 4 8.24 -37.44 -21.44
CA VAL A 4 8.47 -36.01 -21.24
C VAL A 4 7.67 -35.62 -20.00
N LEU A 5 8.37 -35.48 -18.87
CA LEU A 5 7.80 -34.96 -17.64
C LEU A 5 7.61 -33.45 -17.80
N CYS A 6 6.41 -33.04 -18.19
CA CYS A 6 6.00 -31.64 -18.18
C CYS A 6 5.79 -31.24 -16.71
N PHE A 7 6.84 -30.74 -16.06
CA PHE A 7 6.70 -29.95 -14.84
C PHE A 7 6.07 -28.61 -15.23
N GLY A 8 4.74 -28.60 -15.35
CA GLY A 8 3.98 -27.37 -15.36
C GLY A 8 4.28 -26.65 -14.06
N LEU A 9 5.00 -25.53 -14.16
CA LEU A 9 5.13 -24.57 -13.09
C LEU A 9 3.72 -24.06 -12.77
N LEU A 10 3.03 -24.75 -11.87
CA LEU A 10 1.95 -24.14 -11.10
C LEU A 10 2.63 -23.09 -10.23
N SER A 11 2.88 -21.91 -10.81
CA SER A 11 3.08 -20.71 -10.03
C SER A 11 1.77 -20.50 -9.29
N CYS A 12 1.71 -21.03 -8.06
CA CYS A 12 0.78 -20.55 -7.07
C CYS A 12 1.22 -19.10 -6.84
N THR A 13 0.53 -18.15 -7.44
CA THR A 13 0.68 -16.75 -7.05
C THR A 13 0.19 -16.68 -5.61
N GLU A 14 1.12 -16.70 -4.66
CA GLU A 14 0.78 -16.36 -3.28
C GLU A 14 0.09 -15.00 -3.31
N GLN A 15 -1.05 -14.91 -2.61
CA GLN A 15 -1.81 -13.69 -2.55
C GLN A 15 -0.95 -12.64 -1.84
N ALA A 16 -0.83 -11.44 -2.44
CA ALA A 16 -0.08 -10.36 -1.83
C ALA A 16 -0.61 -10.07 -0.42
N PRO A 17 0.24 -9.99 0.62
CA PRO A 17 -0.22 -9.87 2.00
C PRO A 17 -1.07 -8.63 2.26
N VAL A 18 -0.80 -7.53 1.55
CA VAL A 18 -1.65 -6.35 1.52
C VAL A 18 -1.97 -5.99 0.08
N SER A 19 -3.26 -5.94 -0.25
CA SER A 19 -3.76 -5.58 -1.57
C SER A 19 -5.07 -4.83 -1.47
N GLY A 20 -5.51 -4.25 -2.57
CA GLY A 20 -6.86 -3.68 -2.62
C GLY A 20 -7.16 -2.89 -3.88
N THR A 21 -8.28 -2.19 -3.83
CA THR A 21 -8.76 -1.27 -4.86
C THR A 21 -8.90 0.14 -4.33
N ILE A 22 -8.54 1.12 -5.15
CA ILE A 22 -8.78 2.55 -4.91
C ILE A 22 -9.55 3.10 -6.10
N GLU A 23 -10.66 3.77 -5.82
CA GLU A 23 -11.34 4.59 -6.83
C GLU A 23 -10.55 5.87 -7.06
N MET A 24 -10.10 6.06 -8.30
CA MET A 24 -9.29 7.21 -8.70
C MET A 24 -10.17 8.23 -9.43
N ASP A 25 -10.10 9.49 -9.01
CA ASP A 25 -10.82 10.57 -9.68
C ASP A 25 -10.45 10.66 -11.17
N ALA A 26 -11.47 10.89 -12.01
CA ALA A 26 -11.32 10.98 -13.46
C ALA A 26 -10.54 12.23 -13.93
N ASP A 27 -10.38 13.24 -13.07
CA ASP A 27 -9.58 14.44 -13.38
C ASP A 27 -8.07 14.15 -13.40
N GLY A 28 -7.67 12.96 -12.93
CA GLY A 28 -6.29 12.51 -12.90
C GLY A 28 -5.41 13.37 -11.99
N GLN A 29 -5.94 13.99 -10.93
CA GLN A 29 -5.14 14.79 -10.01
C GLN A 29 -4.17 13.95 -9.16
N TRP A 30 -4.44 12.66 -8.98
CA TRP A 30 -3.66 11.75 -8.15
C TRP A 30 -2.56 11.03 -8.93
N THR A 31 -1.48 10.67 -8.23
CA THR A 31 -0.44 9.79 -8.77
C THR A 31 -0.93 8.34 -8.70
N PRO A 32 -0.72 7.50 -9.73
CA PRO A 32 -1.09 6.09 -9.72
C PRO A 32 -0.07 5.25 -8.94
N ARG A 33 0.21 5.67 -7.70
CA ARG A 33 1.16 5.04 -6.78
C ARG A 33 0.67 5.24 -5.36
N ILE A 34 0.69 4.17 -4.59
CA ILE A 34 0.41 4.15 -3.17
C ILE A 34 1.71 3.87 -2.40
N PHE A 35 1.87 4.50 -1.25
CA PHE A 35 3.04 4.38 -0.39
C PHE A 35 2.65 3.72 0.92
N LEU A 36 3.52 2.84 1.42
CA LEU A 36 3.41 2.26 2.75
C LEU A 36 4.30 3.05 3.71
N ILE A 37 3.72 3.59 4.78
CA ILE A 37 4.40 4.49 5.71
C ILE A 37 4.32 3.94 7.14
N ASP A 38 5.47 3.95 7.81
CA ASP A 38 5.58 3.79 9.26
C ASP A 38 5.51 5.18 9.93
N PRO A 39 4.48 5.47 10.76
CA PRO A 39 4.37 6.74 11.47
C PRO A 39 5.44 6.91 12.57
N MET A 40 6.25 5.88 12.87
CA MET A 40 7.31 5.78 13.88
C MET A 40 6.85 5.88 15.34
N SER A 41 5.77 6.61 15.60
CA SER A 41 5.22 6.89 16.94
C SER A 41 3.79 7.39 16.82
N PHE A 42 3.05 7.40 17.93
CA PHE A 42 1.67 7.93 17.96
C PHE A 42 1.59 9.39 17.50
N ASP A 43 2.59 10.21 17.80
CA ASP A 43 2.66 11.60 17.34
C ASP A 43 2.74 11.72 15.81
N GLY A 44 3.22 10.69 15.12
CA GLY A 44 3.36 10.67 13.66
C GLY A 44 2.06 10.40 12.90
N ILE A 45 1.06 9.78 13.54
CA ILE A 45 -0.16 9.30 12.87
C ILE A 45 -0.94 10.43 12.18
N ALA A 46 -0.94 11.61 12.78
CA ALA A 46 -1.66 12.78 12.28
C ALA A 46 -0.74 14.01 12.19
N THR A 47 0.52 13.80 11.80
CA THR A 47 1.45 14.90 11.51
C THR A 47 1.78 14.88 10.02
N SER A 48 1.58 16.01 9.35
CA SER A 48 1.56 16.09 7.88
C SER A 48 2.87 15.70 7.18
N TYR A 49 4.02 15.57 7.85
CA TYR A 49 5.31 15.23 7.21
C TYR A 49 6.14 14.21 8.00
N ARG A 50 5.52 13.49 8.92
CA ARG A 50 6.22 12.57 9.82
C ARG A 50 5.92 11.14 9.41
N GLY A 51 6.96 10.38 9.06
CA GLY A 51 6.84 8.96 8.76
C GLY A 51 7.94 8.50 7.82
N ASN A 52 8.33 7.23 7.96
CA ASN A 52 9.27 6.56 7.07
C ASN A 52 8.51 5.86 5.96
N ILE A 53 8.89 6.13 4.71
CA ILE A 53 8.38 5.37 3.57
C ILE A 53 9.09 4.01 3.59
N LEU A 54 8.30 2.95 3.72
CA LEU A 54 8.80 1.57 3.73
C LEU A 54 8.83 0.99 2.31
N ASP A 55 7.76 1.20 1.55
CA ASP A 55 7.62 0.69 0.18
C ASP A 55 6.57 1.49 -0.62
N SER A 56 6.38 1.15 -1.89
CA SER A 56 5.31 1.67 -2.74
C SER A 56 4.85 0.67 -3.79
N ALA A 57 3.57 0.70 -4.12
CA ALA A 57 2.98 -0.10 -5.19
C ALA A 57 2.40 0.80 -6.29
N LEU A 58 2.43 0.31 -7.54
CA LEU A 58 1.68 0.93 -8.63
C LEU A 58 0.19 0.66 -8.46
N ILE A 59 -0.63 1.64 -8.81
CA ILE A 59 -2.07 1.49 -8.96
C ILE A 59 -2.34 1.28 -10.45
N ASP A 60 -2.96 0.15 -10.80
CA ASP A 60 -3.28 -0.14 -12.20
C ASP A 60 -4.48 0.67 -12.72
N GLU A 61 -4.80 0.54 -14.01
CA GLU A 61 -5.91 1.26 -14.65
C GLU A 61 -7.29 0.92 -14.07
N ARG A 62 -7.40 -0.17 -13.30
CA ARG A 62 -8.62 -0.62 -12.64
C ARG A 62 -8.63 -0.25 -11.15
N GLY A 63 -7.61 0.48 -10.67
CA GLY A 63 -7.48 0.89 -9.28
C GLY A 63 -6.82 -0.15 -8.37
N ASN A 64 -6.35 -1.28 -8.90
CA ASN A 64 -5.76 -2.33 -8.06
C ASN A 64 -4.34 -1.98 -7.64
N PHE A 65 -3.99 -2.33 -6.40
CA PHE A 65 -2.62 -2.30 -5.89
C PHE A 65 -2.32 -3.54 -5.05
N ALA A 66 -1.03 -3.86 -4.92
CA ALA A 66 -0.53 -4.96 -4.10
C ALA A 66 0.89 -4.66 -3.62
N PHE A 67 1.16 -4.93 -2.35
CA PHE A 67 2.51 -4.94 -1.78
C PHE A 67 3.01 -6.38 -1.73
N GLU A 68 4.10 -6.68 -2.43
CA GLU A 68 4.67 -8.03 -2.51
C GLU A 68 5.41 -8.40 -1.22
N GLU A 69 6.04 -7.42 -0.57
CA GLU A 69 6.76 -7.58 0.69
C GLU A 69 6.20 -6.63 1.74
N MET A 70 6.16 -7.09 2.99
CA MET A 70 5.73 -6.31 4.14
C MET A 70 6.82 -6.36 5.22
N PRO A 71 6.95 -5.31 6.06
CA PRO A 71 7.92 -5.30 7.15
C PRO A 71 7.65 -6.46 8.13
N ASP A 72 8.73 -7.06 8.64
CA ASP A 72 8.64 -8.06 9.71
C ASP A 72 7.99 -7.45 10.96
N ALA A 73 6.87 -8.03 11.38
CA ALA A 73 6.04 -7.54 12.48
C ALA A 73 5.53 -8.73 13.31
N PRO A 74 6.32 -9.25 14.27
CA PRO A 74 5.88 -10.33 15.15
C PRO A 74 4.70 -9.92 16.05
N GLU A 75 4.58 -8.62 16.35
CA GLU A 75 3.45 -8.01 17.06
C GLU A 75 2.73 -7.01 16.12
N PRO A 76 1.45 -6.69 16.34
CA PRO A 76 0.72 -5.75 15.50
C PRO A 76 1.35 -4.35 15.48
N VAL A 77 1.59 -3.83 14.28
CA VAL A 77 2.12 -2.48 14.03
C VAL A 77 1.11 -1.65 13.22
N LEU A 78 1.00 -0.37 13.55
CA LEU A 78 0.19 0.57 12.78
C LEU A 78 1.01 1.09 11.61
N LEU A 79 0.49 0.92 10.39
CA LEU A 79 1.04 1.49 9.17
C LEU A 79 0.00 2.37 8.49
N GLN A 80 0.44 3.19 7.53
CA GLN A 80 -0.43 4.06 6.75
C GLN A 80 -0.21 3.81 5.27
N LEU A 81 -1.29 3.62 4.54
CA LEU A 81 -1.31 3.64 3.08
C LEU A 81 -1.57 5.06 2.63
N VAL A 82 -0.75 5.60 1.73
CA VAL A 82 -0.82 7.02 1.33
C VAL A 82 -0.78 7.18 -0.18
N ILE A 83 -1.65 8.03 -0.72
CA ILE A 83 -1.63 8.46 -2.11
C ILE A 83 -1.30 9.96 -2.19
N GLN A 84 -0.69 10.40 -3.29
CA GLN A 84 -0.31 11.80 -3.45
C GLN A 84 -0.93 12.45 -4.68
N LYS A 85 -1.17 13.75 -4.60
CA LYS A 85 -1.50 14.56 -5.77
C LYS A 85 -0.27 14.68 -6.68
N LYS A 86 -0.50 14.77 -7.99
CA LYS A 86 0.55 15.02 -8.99
C LYS A 86 1.30 16.31 -8.64
N GLY A 87 2.63 16.22 -8.64
CA GLY A 87 3.50 17.36 -8.33
C GLY A 87 3.80 17.57 -6.85
N GLU A 88 3.20 16.79 -5.94
CA GLU A 88 3.62 16.78 -4.54
C GLU A 88 5.07 16.27 -4.44
N ARG A 89 5.89 17.01 -3.70
CA ARG A 89 7.32 16.72 -3.50
C ARG A 89 7.52 15.75 -2.34
N TYR A 90 6.65 15.79 -1.36
CA TYR A 90 6.75 15.04 -0.11
C TYR A 90 5.86 13.81 -0.17
N LEU A 91 6.44 12.66 -0.52
CA LEU A 91 5.70 11.41 -0.69
C LEU A 91 5.09 10.88 0.62
N ASN A 92 5.60 11.34 1.76
CA ASN A 92 5.10 11.05 3.09
C ASN A 92 4.17 12.13 3.65
N LYS A 93 3.65 13.02 2.79
CA LYS A 93 2.74 14.05 3.25
C LYS A 93 1.38 13.45 3.59
N LEU A 94 0.86 13.76 4.77
CA LEU A 94 -0.51 13.45 5.18
C LEU A 94 -1.34 14.73 5.10
N GLU A 95 -2.39 14.71 4.29
CA GLU A 95 -3.43 15.74 4.25
C GLU A 95 -4.45 15.41 5.35
N ASN A 96 -4.38 16.12 6.47
CA ASN A 96 -5.16 15.81 7.67
C ASN A 96 -5.94 17.02 8.22
N ASP A 97 -5.91 18.14 7.49
CA ASP A 97 -6.61 19.38 7.86
C ASP A 97 -8.11 19.33 7.46
N GLU A 98 -8.41 18.74 6.30
CA GLU A 98 -9.76 18.62 5.75
C GLU A 98 -10.09 17.16 5.42
N LEU A 99 -11.25 16.67 5.87
CA LEU A 99 -11.64 15.26 5.69
C LEU A 99 -11.71 14.85 4.22
N GLU A 100 -12.24 15.73 3.36
CA GLU A 100 -12.38 15.48 1.92
C GLU A 100 -11.04 15.50 1.17
N ALA A 101 -9.99 16.04 1.79
CA ALA A 101 -8.64 16.07 1.23
C ALA A 101 -7.78 14.90 1.73
N ALA A 102 -8.29 14.10 2.67
CA ALA A 102 -7.53 13.04 3.31
C ALA A 102 -6.97 12.06 2.28
N ASN A 103 -5.67 11.83 2.35
CA ASN A 103 -4.92 11.06 1.35
C ASN A 103 -4.30 9.78 1.93
N TYR A 104 -4.75 9.36 3.12
CA TYR A 104 -4.18 8.23 3.83
C TYR A 104 -5.23 7.32 4.46
N PHE A 105 -4.88 6.05 4.60
CA PHE A 105 -5.71 5.01 5.20
C PHE A 105 -4.86 4.17 6.17
N PRO A 106 -5.18 4.13 7.48
CA PRO A 106 -4.42 3.36 8.44
C PRO A 106 -4.73 1.85 8.33
N ILE A 107 -3.71 1.02 8.50
CA ILE A 107 -3.84 -0.44 8.59
C ILE A 107 -3.09 -0.97 9.82
N LEU A 108 -3.59 -2.05 10.40
CA LEU A 108 -2.89 -2.81 11.43
C LEU A 108 -2.26 -4.05 10.78
N TRP A 109 -0.94 -4.13 10.79
CA TRP A 109 -0.18 -5.20 10.15
C TRP A 109 0.49 -6.11 11.18
N GLN A 110 0.49 -7.41 10.93
CA GLN A 110 1.25 -8.41 11.69
C GLN A 110 1.62 -9.57 10.75
N ASN A 111 2.76 -10.22 10.97
CA ASN A 111 3.19 -11.39 10.21
C ASN A 111 2.08 -12.44 10.07
N GLY A 112 1.88 -12.92 8.83
CA GLY A 112 0.84 -13.90 8.50
C GLY A 112 -0.56 -13.32 8.33
N SER A 113 -0.74 -12.01 8.46
CA SER A 113 -2.00 -11.33 8.12
C SER A 113 -2.17 -11.25 6.60
N GLU A 114 -3.42 -11.28 6.16
CA GLU A 114 -3.82 -10.96 4.80
C GLU A 114 -4.86 -9.83 4.86
N ILE A 115 -4.54 -8.69 4.24
CA ILE A 115 -5.39 -7.50 4.22
C ILE A 115 -5.80 -7.24 2.77
N ASN A 116 -7.11 -7.28 2.52
CA ASN A 116 -7.69 -6.84 1.26
C ASN A 116 -8.58 -5.61 1.51
N ILE A 117 -8.29 -4.52 0.82
CA ILE A 117 -9.02 -3.26 0.91
C ILE A 117 -9.92 -3.14 -0.32
N SER A 118 -11.20 -2.84 -0.08
CA SER A 118 -12.24 -2.75 -1.11
C SER A 118 -13.18 -1.58 -0.89
#